data_AF-A0A1G6GNU1-F1
#
_entry.id   AF-A0A1G6GNU1-F1
#
_cell.length_a   1.000
_cell.length_b   1.000
_cell.length_c   1.000
_cell.angle_alpha   90.00
_cell.angle_beta   90.00
_cell.angle_gamma   90.00
#
_symmetry.space_group_name_H-M   'P 1'
#
loop_
_entity.id
_entity.type
_entity.pdbx_description
1 polymer ?
#
loop_
_entity_poly.entity_id
_entity_poly.type
_entity_poly.pdbx_seq_one_letter_code
_entity_poly.pdbx_strand_id
1 'polypeptide(L)'
;MNNTEFYERLGVDKNASQDEIKKAYRKLSKKYHPDLNHEPGAEDKYKDIQEAFETLGNPQKRSQYDQFGAAGAQGGFGGQGFGGFQGGQGGFSDFSDLGDIFSQMFGGGFDPNAPRKGRDLQYRMHLTFDEAIFGTEKTIKYSREADGQGQQHEVKVKVPAGVETGQQMRLNGQGEAGVNGGPQGDLYVVFSVGASSEGFERDGADIYLQQDISFVSAALGDEIDVKTVHGDVKLKIPAGTQNGRRFRLGGKGAPRLHGSGHGDQFVVVNVVVPTRLNKDQKNALEEFASASNMKRSKKKSIFDL
;
A
#
# COMPACT_ATOMS: atom_id res chain seq x y z
N MET A 1 -38.70 -8.59 33.37
CA MET A 1 -38.55 -7.21 32.86
C MET A 1 -38.45 -7.32 31.35
N ASN A 2 -39.33 -6.67 30.59
CA ASN A 2 -39.25 -6.66 29.13
C ASN A 2 -38.41 -5.46 28.71
N ASN A 3 -37.24 -5.70 28.12
CA ASN A 3 -36.33 -4.65 27.65
C ASN A 3 -36.82 -4.09 26.31
N THR A 4 -37.96 -3.39 26.32
CA THR A 4 -38.61 -2.84 25.10
C THR A 4 -38.47 -1.33 24.96
N GLU A 5 -37.96 -0.63 25.97
CA GLU A 5 -37.95 0.82 26.04
C GLU A 5 -37.25 1.48 24.83
N PHE A 6 -36.10 0.96 24.39
CA PHE A 6 -35.40 1.51 23.21
C PHE A 6 -36.10 1.20 21.90
N TYR A 7 -36.82 0.07 21.81
CA TYR A 7 -37.62 -0.27 20.64
C TYR A 7 -38.86 0.64 20.57
N GLU A 8 -39.48 0.93 21.71
CA GLU A 8 -40.61 1.85 21.83
C GLU A 8 -40.22 3.29 21.48
N ARG A 9 -39.05 3.77 21.93
CA ARG A 9 -38.49 5.09 21.57
C ARG A 9 -38.25 5.25 20.07
N LEU A 10 -37.81 4.18 19.39
CA LEU A 10 -37.65 4.16 17.94
C LEU A 10 -38.95 3.82 17.19
N GLY A 11 -40.02 3.44 17.91
CA GLY A 11 -41.30 3.03 17.32
C GLY A 11 -41.19 1.78 16.45
N VAL A 12 -40.34 0.83 16.81
CA VAL A 12 -40.12 -0.44 16.09
C VAL A 12 -40.46 -1.64 16.97
N ASP A 13 -40.77 -2.78 16.34
CA ASP A 13 -40.99 -4.04 17.06
C ASP A 13 -39.67 -4.56 17.66
N LYS A 14 -39.73 -5.29 18.78
CA LYS A 14 -38.55 -5.93 19.40
C LYS A 14 -37.83 -6.88 18.44
N ASN A 15 -38.56 -7.51 17.52
CA ASN A 15 -38.03 -8.40 16.50
C ASN A 15 -37.62 -7.69 15.20
N ALA A 16 -37.66 -6.35 15.16
CA ALA A 16 -37.29 -5.58 13.98
C ALA A 16 -35.87 -5.90 13.52
N SER A 17 -35.66 -5.97 12.22
CA SER A 17 -34.34 -6.12 11.60
C SER A 17 -33.46 -4.87 11.86
N GLN A 18 -32.15 -5.03 11.71
CA GLN A 18 -31.20 -3.91 11.81
C GLN A 18 -31.49 -2.79 10.80
N ASP A 19 -32.01 -3.13 9.63
CA ASP A 19 -32.37 -2.16 8.60
C ASP A 19 -33.64 -1.38 8.97
N GLU A 20 -34.61 -2.02 9.63
CA GLU A 20 -35.81 -1.35 10.15
C GLU A 20 -35.45 -0.36 11.28
N ILE A 21 -34.53 -0.74 12.18
CA ILE A 21 -34.00 0.13 13.23
C ILE A 21 -33.30 1.36 12.62
N LYS A 22 -32.41 1.15 11.64
CA LYS A 22 -31.73 2.25 10.94
C LYS A 22 -32.70 3.15 10.18
N LYS A 23 -33.73 2.58 9.56
CA LYS A 23 -34.75 3.34 8.81
C LYS A 23 -35.62 4.17 9.75
N ALA A 24 -36.00 3.62 10.90
CA ALA A 24 -36.74 4.33 11.94
C ALA A 24 -35.94 5.50 12.50
N TYR A 25 -34.66 5.26 12.86
CA TYR A 25 -33.76 6.30 13.32
C TYR A 25 -33.62 7.44 12.30
N ARG A 26 -33.36 7.14 11.02
CA ARG A 26 -33.25 8.19 9.98
C ARG A 26 -34.52 9.03 9.85
N LYS A 27 -35.70 8.40 9.95
CA LYS A 27 -36.99 9.09 9.87
C LYS A 27 -37.23 10.00 11.08
N LEU A 28 -36.93 9.51 12.28
CA LEU A 28 -37.14 10.22 13.54
C LEU A 28 -36.09 11.32 13.76
N SER A 29 -34.82 11.03 13.47
CA SER A 29 -33.72 12.00 13.50
C SER A 29 -34.02 13.19 12.60
N LYS A 30 -34.48 12.98 11.35
CA LYS A 30 -34.87 14.08 10.46
C LYS A 30 -36.09 14.86 10.98
N LYS A 31 -36.99 14.23 11.72
CA LYS A 31 -38.23 14.83 12.25
C LYS A 31 -37.97 15.69 13.49
N TYR A 32 -37.02 15.29 14.32
CA TYR A 32 -36.72 15.94 15.60
C TYR A 32 -35.35 16.63 15.61
N HIS A 33 -34.69 16.75 14.46
CA HIS A 33 -33.38 17.41 14.35
C HIS A 33 -33.47 18.84 14.89
N PRO A 34 -32.55 19.28 15.77
CA PRO A 34 -32.59 20.62 16.38
C PRO A 34 -32.69 21.75 15.36
N ASP A 35 -32.01 21.62 14.22
CA ASP A 35 -32.04 22.65 13.16
C ASP A 35 -33.33 22.65 12.31
N LEU A 36 -34.09 21.56 12.31
CA LEU A 36 -35.29 21.40 11.46
C LEU A 36 -36.59 21.51 12.25
N ASN A 37 -36.56 21.24 13.56
CA ASN A 37 -37.72 21.23 14.43
C ASN A 37 -37.43 21.99 15.72
N HIS A 38 -38.11 23.13 15.88
CA HIS A 38 -37.98 24.03 17.02
C HIS A 38 -39.19 23.94 17.97
N GLU A 39 -39.98 22.87 17.88
CA GLU A 39 -41.08 22.62 18.82
C GLU A 39 -40.54 22.33 20.24
N PRO A 40 -41.22 22.79 21.30
CA PRO A 40 -40.85 22.46 22.68
C PRO A 40 -40.79 20.94 22.88
N GLY A 41 -39.65 20.42 23.36
CA GLY A 41 -39.43 18.99 23.60
C GLY A 41 -39.00 18.17 22.37
N ALA A 42 -38.72 18.79 21.22
CA ALA A 42 -38.13 18.11 20.07
C ALA A 42 -36.67 17.68 20.36
N GLU A 43 -35.92 18.49 21.09
CA GLU A 43 -34.53 18.21 21.48
C GLU A 43 -34.42 16.99 22.40
N ASP A 44 -35.29 16.89 23.41
CA ASP A 44 -35.30 15.75 24.33
C ASP A 44 -35.65 14.44 23.60
N LYS A 45 -36.64 14.50 22.70
CA LYS A 45 -36.98 13.37 21.83
C LYS A 45 -35.81 12.99 20.94
N TYR A 46 -35.07 13.96 20.40
CA TYR A 46 -33.89 13.70 19.58
C TYR A 46 -32.81 12.96 20.38
N LYS A 47 -32.55 13.38 21.62
CA LYS A 47 -31.61 12.71 22.54
C LYS A 47 -32.04 11.27 22.85
N ASP A 48 -33.32 11.06 23.16
CA ASP A 48 -33.88 9.73 23.43
C ASP A 48 -33.77 8.78 22.22
N ILE A 49 -33.99 9.29 21.00
CA ILE A 49 -33.88 8.56 19.74
C ILE A 49 -32.41 8.19 19.45
N GLN A 50 -31.49 9.10 19.78
CA GLN A 50 -30.06 8.86 19.59
C GLN A 50 -29.55 7.77 20.53
N GLU A 51 -29.89 7.84 21.82
CA GLU A 51 -29.52 6.82 22.81
C GLU A 51 -30.03 5.42 22.42
N ALA A 52 -31.29 5.34 22.00
CA ALA A 52 -31.90 4.09 21.56
C ALA A 52 -31.19 3.52 20.31
N PHE A 53 -30.79 4.37 19.36
CA PHE A 53 -30.09 3.92 18.16
C PHE A 53 -28.63 3.52 18.43
N GLU A 54 -27.92 4.20 19.34
CA GLU A 54 -26.56 3.82 19.73
C GLU A 54 -26.49 2.42 20.34
N THR A 55 -27.57 2.01 21.01
CA THR A 55 -27.69 0.66 21.58
C THR A 55 -28.21 -0.35 20.55
N LEU A 56 -29.34 -0.06 19.89
CA LEU A 56 -30.01 -1.04 19.02
C LEU A 56 -29.40 -1.15 17.61
N GLY A 57 -28.74 -0.10 17.13
CA GLY A 57 -28.11 -0.04 15.80
C GLY A 57 -26.81 -0.85 15.68
N ASN A 58 -26.22 -1.25 16.81
CA ASN A 58 -25.11 -2.21 16.85
C ASN A 58 -25.64 -3.59 17.26
N PRO A 59 -25.42 -4.66 16.46
CA PRO A 59 -25.93 -6.00 16.78
C PRO A 59 -25.46 -6.57 18.12
N GLN A 60 -24.22 -6.29 18.53
CA GLN A 60 -23.66 -6.79 19.79
C GLN A 60 -24.27 -6.05 20.99
N LYS A 61 -24.36 -4.72 20.93
CA LYS A 61 -25.01 -3.91 21.99
C LYS A 61 -26.50 -4.21 22.12
N ARG A 62 -27.19 -4.39 20.98
CA ARG A 62 -28.58 -4.84 20.95
C ARG A 62 -28.77 -6.17 21.66
N SER A 63 -27.93 -7.17 21.37
CA SER A 63 -28.00 -8.48 22.02
C SER A 63 -27.80 -8.37 23.54
N GLN A 64 -26.90 -7.49 23.98
CA GLN A 64 -26.67 -7.24 25.41
C GLN A 64 -27.86 -6.55 26.07
N TYR A 65 -28.42 -5.53 25.42
CA TYR A 65 -29.63 -4.85 25.88
C TYR A 65 -30.83 -5.81 25.95
N ASP A 66 -31.00 -6.68 24.96
CA ASP A 66 -32.06 -7.67 24.93
C ASP A 66 -31.95 -8.66 26.10
N GLN A 67 -30.71 -9.02 26.47
CA GLN A 67 -30.42 -10.00 27.51
C GLN A 67 -30.45 -9.41 28.93
N PHE A 68 -30.01 -8.16 29.10
CA PHE A 68 -29.74 -7.57 30.43
C PHE A 68 -30.41 -6.21 30.69
N GLY A 69 -31.07 -5.63 29.68
CA GLY A 69 -31.75 -4.33 29.79
C GLY A 69 -30.81 -3.14 29.79
N ALA A 70 -31.36 -1.94 30.01
CA ALA A 70 -30.59 -0.70 30.02
C ALA A 70 -29.45 -0.73 31.06
N ALA A 71 -29.66 -1.41 32.19
CA ALA A 71 -28.67 -1.58 33.25
C ALA A 71 -27.50 -2.52 32.88
N GLY A 72 -27.66 -3.40 31.88
CA GLY A 72 -26.61 -4.31 31.43
C GLY A 72 -25.82 -3.83 30.21
N ALA A 73 -26.34 -2.84 29.48
CA ALA A 73 -25.62 -2.18 28.38
C ALA A 73 -24.41 -1.35 28.87
N GLN A 74 -24.30 -1.14 30.18
CA GLN A 74 -23.21 -0.43 30.84
C GLN A 74 -22.20 -1.37 31.54
N GLY A 75 -22.41 -2.69 31.50
CA GLY A 75 -21.66 -3.68 32.29
C GLY A 75 -21.06 -4.87 31.51
N GLY A 76 -20.81 -4.75 30.20
CA GLY A 76 -20.49 -5.89 29.32
C GLY A 76 -19.26 -5.72 28.41
N PHE A 77 -18.08 -5.92 28.97
CA PHE A 77 -16.83 -6.41 28.35
C PHE A 77 -15.98 -5.48 27.44
N GLY A 78 -14.74 -5.24 27.89
CA GLY A 78 -13.49 -5.45 27.14
C GLY A 78 -13.38 -4.98 25.68
N GLY A 79 -12.62 -3.90 25.49
CA GLY A 79 -11.59 -3.85 24.43
C GLY A 79 -12.01 -3.41 23.01
N GLN A 80 -11.59 -2.18 22.67
CA GLN A 80 -11.32 -1.63 21.33
C GLN A 80 -12.49 -1.25 20.41
N GLY A 81 -12.64 0.06 20.18
CA GLY A 81 -13.39 0.61 19.04
C GLY A 81 -13.74 2.10 19.18
N PHE A 82 -12.75 3.00 19.23
CA PHE A 82 -12.95 4.45 19.17
C PHE A 82 -13.21 4.89 17.71
N GLY A 83 -14.17 5.79 17.48
CA GLY A 83 -14.23 6.53 16.21
C GLY A 83 -15.54 7.24 15.90
N GLY A 84 -15.62 8.53 16.23
CA GLY A 84 -16.43 9.50 15.48
C GLY A 84 -17.16 10.55 16.32
N PHE A 85 -16.56 11.71 16.55
CA PHE A 85 -16.94 12.96 15.87
C PHE A 85 -16.19 14.17 16.49
N GLN A 86 -15.36 14.81 15.68
CA GLN A 86 -14.76 16.12 15.95
C GLN A 86 -15.60 17.18 15.25
N GLY A 87 -16.02 18.22 15.98
CA GLY A 87 -16.36 19.51 15.39
C GLY A 87 -17.48 20.27 16.12
N GLY A 88 -17.13 21.36 16.81
CA GLY A 88 -18.10 22.39 17.22
C GLY A 88 -17.90 22.96 18.63
N GLN A 89 -16.90 23.82 18.78
CA GLN A 89 -16.79 24.94 19.72
C GLN A 89 -17.84 25.08 20.86
N GLY A 90 -17.43 24.79 22.10
CA GLY A 90 -18.06 25.31 23.32
C GLY A 90 -18.19 24.28 24.45
N GLY A 91 -17.34 24.38 25.49
CA GLY A 91 -17.53 23.66 26.75
C GLY A 91 -16.38 22.76 27.20
N PHE A 92 -15.13 23.23 27.14
CA PHE A 92 -13.95 22.51 27.65
C PHE A 92 -13.56 22.97 29.06
N SER A 93 -14.37 22.65 30.08
CA SER A 93 -13.93 22.76 31.49
C SER A 93 -14.29 21.56 32.36
N ASP A 94 -14.89 20.50 31.81
CA ASP A 94 -15.44 19.39 32.60
C ASP A 94 -14.88 18.02 32.18
N PHE A 95 -13.58 17.99 31.84
CA PHE A 95 -12.88 16.78 31.37
C PHE A 95 -11.96 16.16 32.44
N SER A 96 -11.94 16.67 33.68
CA SER A 96 -11.30 15.97 34.80
C SER A 96 -12.22 14.89 35.40
N ASP A 97 -13.53 15.12 35.45
CA ASP A 97 -14.50 14.21 36.10
C ASP A 97 -14.94 13.04 35.22
N LEU A 98 -14.66 13.08 33.91
CA LEU A 98 -14.83 11.93 33.02
C LEU A 98 -13.69 10.90 33.17
N GLY A 99 -12.53 11.31 33.68
CA GLY A 99 -11.38 10.44 33.93
C GLY A 99 -11.60 9.48 35.11
N ASP A 100 -12.24 9.96 36.17
CA ASP A 100 -12.46 9.19 37.39
C ASP A 100 -13.65 8.23 37.28
N ILE A 101 -14.70 8.60 36.53
CA ILE A 101 -15.87 7.74 36.27
C ILE A 101 -15.53 6.61 35.28
N PHE A 102 -14.66 6.86 34.29
CA PHE A 102 -14.18 5.82 33.38
C PHE A 102 -13.28 4.80 34.09
N SER A 103 -12.56 5.22 35.13
CA SER A 103 -11.71 4.37 35.98
C SER A 103 -12.51 3.45 36.92
N GLN A 104 -13.67 3.91 37.38
CA GLN A 104 -14.50 3.20 38.37
C GLN A 104 -15.45 2.17 37.73
N MET A 105 -15.82 2.36 36.47
CA MET A 105 -16.72 1.44 35.74
C MET A 105 -15.97 0.31 35.02
N PHE A 106 -14.72 0.56 34.62
CA PHE A 106 -13.78 -0.45 34.12
C PHE A 106 -12.85 -0.90 35.25
N GLY A 107 -13.42 -1.52 36.30
CA GLY A 107 -12.71 -2.05 37.47
C GLY A 107 -11.66 -3.15 37.22
N GLY A 108 -11.09 -3.23 36.03
CA GLY A 108 -9.76 -3.79 35.80
C GLY A 108 -8.81 -2.60 35.64
N GLY A 109 -8.24 -2.14 36.76
CA GLY A 109 -7.28 -1.05 36.76
C GLY A 109 -6.24 -1.29 35.66
N PHE A 110 -6.10 -0.33 34.75
CA PHE A 110 -4.95 -0.28 33.86
C PHE A 110 -3.76 -0.08 34.77
N ASP A 111 -3.16 -1.16 35.25
CA ASP A 111 -2.00 -1.09 36.13
C ASP A 111 -0.90 -0.35 35.36
N PRO A 112 -0.56 0.90 35.75
CA PRO A 112 0.46 1.67 35.06
C PRO A 112 1.83 0.98 35.13
N ASN A 113 1.98 0.06 36.09
CA ASN A 113 3.14 -0.78 36.32
C ASN A 113 3.09 -2.13 35.59
N ALA A 114 2.04 -2.44 34.82
CA ALA A 114 2.02 -3.66 34.02
C ALA A 114 3.15 -3.67 32.96
N PRO A 115 3.76 -4.84 32.68
CA PRO A 115 4.71 -5.00 31.58
C PRO A 115 4.06 -4.64 30.24
N ARG A 116 4.66 -3.70 29.50
CA ARG A 116 4.19 -3.26 28.18
C ARG A 116 5.27 -3.44 27.12
N LYS A 117 4.88 -4.00 25.95
CA LYS A 117 5.80 -4.16 24.81
C LYS A 117 6.30 -2.79 24.35
N GLY A 118 7.59 -2.70 24.03
CA GLY A 118 8.17 -1.52 23.40
C GLY A 118 7.54 -1.24 22.02
N ARG A 119 7.61 0.01 21.57
CA ARG A 119 7.10 0.37 20.23
C ARG A 119 7.92 -0.32 19.14
N ASP A 120 7.24 -0.71 18.07
CA ASP A 120 7.91 -1.19 16.87
C ASP A 120 8.55 0.00 16.12
N LEU A 121 9.69 -0.27 15.47
CA LEU A 121 10.43 0.69 14.65
C LEU A 121 10.33 0.32 13.18
N GLN A 122 10.48 1.30 12.29
CA GLN A 122 10.52 1.08 10.85
C GLN A 122 11.78 1.72 10.26
N TYR A 123 12.52 0.94 9.46
CA TYR A 123 13.72 1.40 8.77
C TYR A 123 13.56 1.21 7.26
N ARG A 124 13.75 2.29 6.48
CA ARG A 124 13.76 2.19 5.01
C ARG A 124 15.17 1.88 4.53
N MET A 125 15.37 0.70 3.97
CA MET A 125 16.65 0.29 3.40
C MET A 125 16.65 0.53 1.90
N HIS A 126 17.59 1.36 1.45
CA HIS A 126 17.84 1.59 0.03
C HIS A 126 18.78 0.52 -0.54
N LEU A 127 18.34 -0.14 -1.60
CA LEU A 127 19.08 -1.19 -2.30
C LEU A 127 19.35 -0.74 -3.74
N THR A 128 20.49 -1.12 -4.29
CA THR A 128 20.69 -1.09 -5.74
C THR A 128 19.83 -2.17 -6.40
N PHE A 129 19.64 -2.05 -7.72
CA PHE A 129 18.92 -3.07 -8.48
C PHE A 129 19.57 -4.45 -8.31
N ASP A 130 20.89 -4.53 -8.48
CA ASP A 130 21.63 -5.79 -8.38
C ASP A 130 21.57 -6.39 -6.97
N GLU A 131 21.68 -5.58 -5.92
CA GLU A 131 21.52 -6.04 -4.54
C GLU A 131 20.15 -6.64 -4.28
N ALA A 132 19.10 -6.08 -4.89
CA ALA A 132 17.75 -6.61 -4.78
C ALA A 132 17.58 -7.93 -5.56
N ILE A 133 18.28 -8.09 -6.69
CA ILE A 133 18.27 -9.31 -7.49
C ILE A 133 19.03 -10.44 -6.77
N PHE A 134 20.26 -10.21 -6.36
CA PHE A 134 21.15 -11.25 -5.84
C PHE A 134 21.06 -11.47 -4.32
N GLY A 135 20.42 -10.53 -3.62
CA GLY A 135 20.48 -10.47 -2.17
C GLY A 135 21.82 -9.91 -1.70
N THR A 136 21.84 -9.43 -0.47
CA THR A 136 23.06 -8.85 0.13
C THR A 136 22.96 -8.91 1.64
N GLU A 137 24.09 -8.77 2.33
CA GLU A 137 24.11 -8.57 3.78
C GLU A 137 24.53 -7.14 4.06
N LYS A 138 23.68 -6.38 4.76
CA LYS A 138 23.94 -4.99 5.12
C LYS A 138 23.79 -4.79 6.61
N THR A 139 24.71 -4.02 7.20
CA THR A 139 24.58 -3.53 8.56
C THR A 139 23.80 -2.22 8.53
N ILE A 140 22.67 -2.16 9.23
CA ILE A 140 21.95 -0.91 9.45
C ILE A 140 22.27 -0.36 10.84
N LYS A 141 22.41 0.96 10.90
CA LYS A 141 22.57 1.70 12.15
C LYS A 141 21.30 2.48 12.40
N TYR A 142 20.74 2.34 13.60
CA TYR A 142 19.52 3.04 14.00
C TYR A 142 19.61 3.43 15.47
N SER A 143 18.87 4.47 15.87
CA SER A 143 18.78 4.91 17.26
C SER A 143 17.52 4.35 17.87
N ARG A 144 17.61 3.87 19.11
CA ARG A 144 16.44 3.49 19.93
C ARG A 144 16.51 4.20 21.28
N GLU A 145 15.36 4.50 21.84
CA GLU A 145 15.22 5.12 23.15
C GLU A 145 15.38 4.03 24.22
N ALA A 146 16.44 4.15 25.02
CA ALA A 146 16.66 3.32 26.20
C ALA A 146 16.93 4.24 27.38
N ASP A 147 16.14 4.13 28.44
CA ASP A 147 16.29 4.91 29.69
C ASP A 147 16.33 6.44 29.48
N GLY A 148 15.58 6.96 28.51
CA GLY A 148 15.52 8.40 28.19
C GLY A 148 16.72 8.94 27.42
N GLN A 149 17.64 8.07 26.97
CA GLN A 149 18.76 8.43 26.10
C GLN A 149 18.71 7.64 24.78
N GLY A 150 19.02 8.30 23.67
CA GLY A 150 19.14 7.65 22.36
C GLY A 150 20.43 6.84 22.29
N GLN A 151 20.32 5.51 22.32
CA GLN A 151 21.45 4.61 22.11
C GLN A 151 21.51 4.20 20.63
N GLN A 152 22.72 4.23 20.05
CA GLN A 152 22.93 3.69 18.70
C GLN A 152 23.02 2.18 18.74
N HIS A 153 22.29 1.54 17.83
CA HIS A 153 22.29 0.11 17.63
C HIS A 153 22.65 -0.22 16.19
N GLU A 154 23.37 -1.32 16.03
CA GLU A 154 23.71 -1.89 14.73
C GLU A 154 23.14 -3.30 14.64
N VAL A 155 22.49 -3.61 13.52
CA VAL A 155 22.00 -4.96 13.24
C VAL A 155 22.36 -5.35 11.82
N LYS A 156 22.82 -6.59 11.65
CA LYS A 156 23.04 -7.19 10.33
C LYS A 156 21.73 -7.70 9.77
N VAL A 157 21.43 -7.29 8.55
CA VAL A 157 20.22 -7.66 7.82
C VAL A 157 20.63 -8.45 6.60
N LYS A 158 20.19 -9.71 6.54
CA LYS A 158 20.38 -10.58 5.38
C LYS A 158 19.21 -10.38 4.43
N VAL A 159 19.41 -9.54 3.42
CA VAL A 159 18.41 -9.25 2.39
C VAL A 159 18.28 -10.46 1.46
N PRO A 160 17.08 -11.05 1.32
CA PRO A 160 16.87 -12.19 0.44
C PRO A 160 16.97 -11.76 -1.03
N ALA A 161 17.36 -12.71 -1.88
CA ALA A 161 17.40 -12.50 -3.31
C ALA A 161 15.98 -12.35 -3.88
N GLY A 162 15.81 -11.45 -4.84
CA GLY A 162 14.51 -11.21 -5.50
C GLY A 162 13.58 -10.30 -4.71
N VAL A 163 14.09 -9.50 -3.76
CA VAL A 163 13.26 -8.51 -3.05
C VAL A 163 12.80 -7.39 -3.97
N GLU A 164 11.65 -6.81 -3.64
CA GLU A 164 11.04 -5.69 -4.38
C GLU A 164 10.77 -4.50 -3.46
N THR A 165 10.61 -3.33 -4.07
CA THR A 165 10.22 -2.12 -3.37
C THR A 165 8.90 -2.32 -2.63
N GLY A 166 8.86 -1.93 -1.36
CA GLY A 166 7.69 -2.05 -0.50
C GLY A 166 7.61 -3.35 0.29
N GLN A 167 8.39 -4.37 -0.07
CA GLN A 167 8.48 -5.59 0.75
C GLN A 167 9.14 -5.29 2.10
N GLN A 168 8.75 -6.07 3.11
CA GLN A 168 9.13 -5.84 4.50
C GLN A 168 9.76 -7.08 5.13
N MET A 169 10.79 -6.86 5.95
CA MET A 169 11.41 -7.88 6.79
C MET A 169 11.31 -7.47 8.25
N ARG A 170 10.80 -8.38 9.09
CA ARG A 170 10.70 -8.17 10.54
C ARG A 170 11.93 -8.74 11.24
N LEU A 171 12.55 -7.93 12.08
CA LEU A 171 13.60 -8.35 13.01
C LEU A 171 13.03 -8.31 14.43
N ASN A 172 12.83 -9.50 15.01
CA ASN A 172 12.18 -9.64 16.31
C ASN A 172 13.02 -9.03 17.44
N GLY A 173 12.39 -8.26 18.32
CA GLY A 173 13.06 -7.67 19.48
C GLY A 173 14.12 -6.62 19.15
N GLN A 174 14.06 -6.02 17.96
CA GLN A 174 14.98 -4.95 17.51
C GLN A 174 14.32 -3.56 17.51
N GLY A 175 13.12 -3.44 18.08
CA GLY A 175 12.43 -2.16 18.27
C GLY A 175 12.82 -1.47 19.57
N GLU A 176 11.92 -0.64 20.09
CA GLU A 176 12.15 0.11 21.34
C GLU A 176 12.16 -0.81 22.56
N ALA A 177 12.79 -0.35 23.65
CA ALA A 177 12.71 -1.03 24.94
C ALA A 177 11.25 -1.11 25.43
N GLY A 178 10.89 -2.25 26.04
CA GLY A 178 9.61 -2.39 26.74
C GLY A 178 9.61 -1.68 28.09
N VAL A 179 8.41 -1.43 28.63
CA VAL A 179 8.22 -0.75 29.92
C VAL A 179 7.85 -1.78 30.98
N ASN A 180 8.33 -1.59 32.22
CA ASN A 180 8.04 -2.45 33.38
C ASN A 180 8.35 -3.94 33.14
N GLY A 181 9.47 -4.24 32.49
CA GLY A 181 9.87 -5.62 32.16
C GLY A 181 9.12 -6.23 30.96
N GLY A 182 8.37 -5.42 30.21
CA GLY A 182 7.76 -5.87 28.95
C GLY A 182 8.79 -6.16 27.85
N PRO A 183 8.42 -6.99 26.85
CA PRO A 183 9.33 -7.34 25.75
C PRO A 183 9.65 -6.13 24.86
N GLN A 184 10.75 -6.21 24.12
CA GLN A 184 11.11 -5.18 23.15
C GLN A 184 10.13 -5.14 21.97
N GLY A 185 10.07 -3.98 21.32
CA GLY A 185 9.49 -3.79 20.00
C GLY A 185 10.17 -4.64 18.93
N ASP A 186 9.61 -4.65 17.73
CA ASP A 186 10.25 -5.23 16.55
C ASP A 186 10.73 -4.15 15.57
N LEU A 187 11.72 -4.46 14.73
CA LEU A 187 12.15 -3.58 13.65
C LEU A 187 11.64 -4.09 12.31
N TYR A 188 10.89 -3.26 11.60
CA TYR A 188 10.42 -3.53 10.23
C TYR A 188 11.33 -2.84 9.24
N VAL A 189 12.12 -3.61 8.51
CA VAL A 189 12.95 -3.13 7.41
C VAL A 189 12.12 -3.14 6.14
N VAL A 190 11.85 -1.97 5.57
CA VAL A 190 11.13 -1.83 4.29
C VAL A 190 12.13 -1.57 3.18
N PHE A 191 12.15 -2.44 2.18
CA PHE A 191 13.08 -2.33 1.06
C PHE A 191 12.61 -1.29 0.04
N SER A 192 13.55 -0.51 -0.46
CA SER A 192 13.37 0.44 -1.56
C SER A 192 14.46 0.21 -2.58
N VAL A 193 14.08 -0.32 -3.74
CA VAL A 193 15.01 -0.66 -4.82
C VAL A 193 15.18 0.53 -5.76
N GLY A 194 16.42 0.93 -6.03
CA GLY A 194 16.75 1.95 -7.02
C GLY A 194 16.58 1.46 -8.45
N ALA A 195 16.50 2.40 -9.39
CA ALA A 195 16.48 2.08 -10.82
C ALA A 195 17.79 1.38 -11.23
N SER A 196 17.71 0.49 -12.23
CA SER A 196 18.90 -0.11 -12.83
C SER A 196 19.71 0.94 -13.59
N SER A 197 21.02 0.91 -13.44
CA SER A 197 21.95 1.69 -14.27
C SER A 197 22.02 1.21 -15.72
N GLU A 198 21.60 -0.03 -15.97
CA GLU A 198 21.66 -0.69 -17.27
C GLU A 198 20.33 -0.63 -18.04
N GLY A 199 19.37 0.15 -17.54
CA GLY A 199 18.05 0.31 -18.18
C GLY A 199 17.14 -0.91 -18.02
N PHE A 200 17.42 -1.79 -17.05
CA PHE A 200 16.52 -2.89 -16.73
C PHE A 200 15.25 -2.37 -16.04
N GLU A 201 14.11 -2.81 -16.56
CA GLU A 201 12.82 -2.71 -15.89
C GLU A 201 12.44 -4.09 -15.35
N ARG A 202 11.86 -4.14 -14.15
CA ARG A 202 11.51 -5.39 -13.47
C ARG A 202 10.02 -5.42 -13.17
N ASP A 203 9.39 -6.54 -13.52
CA ASP A 203 8.03 -6.88 -13.13
C ASP A 203 8.02 -8.30 -12.53
N GLY A 204 7.88 -8.39 -11.22
CA GLY A 204 7.99 -9.65 -10.51
C GLY A 204 9.36 -10.30 -10.71
N ALA A 205 9.35 -11.51 -11.26
CA ALA A 205 10.57 -12.26 -11.57
C ALA A 205 11.13 -11.93 -12.97
N ASP A 206 10.35 -11.27 -13.82
CA ASP A 206 10.73 -11.02 -15.21
C ASP A 206 11.42 -9.66 -15.35
N ILE A 207 12.40 -9.62 -16.25
CA ILE A 207 13.22 -8.42 -16.52
C ILE A 207 13.01 -8.01 -17.97
N TYR A 208 12.88 -6.71 -18.21
CA TYR A 208 12.72 -6.13 -19.53
C TYR A 208 13.92 -5.23 -19.82
N LEU A 209 14.46 -5.35 -21.02
CA LEU A 209 15.50 -4.46 -21.54
C LEU A 209 15.10 -4.00 -22.93
N GLN A 210 15.09 -2.69 -23.15
CA GLN A 210 14.97 -2.14 -24.48
C GLN A 210 16.34 -2.18 -25.16
N GLN A 211 16.44 -2.95 -26.26
CA GLN A 211 17.67 -3.07 -27.02
C GLN A 211 17.53 -2.33 -28.33
N ASP A 212 18.32 -1.27 -28.46
CA ASP A 212 18.43 -0.52 -29.70
C ASP A 212 19.23 -1.34 -30.72
N ILE A 213 18.68 -1.50 -31.92
CA ILE A 213 19.34 -2.13 -33.07
C ILE A 213 19.23 -1.25 -34.31
N SER A 214 20.18 -1.41 -35.23
CA SER A 214 20.15 -0.70 -36.51
C SER A 214 19.08 -1.28 -37.43
N PHE A 215 18.55 -0.47 -38.35
CA PHE A 215 17.69 -0.95 -39.44
C PHE A 215 18.35 -2.09 -40.25
N VAL A 216 19.67 -2.03 -40.45
CA VAL A 216 20.42 -3.06 -41.20
C VAL A 216 20.40 -4.38 -40.45
N SER A 217 20.72 -4.37 -39.15
CA SER A 217 20.66 -5.56 -38.28
C SER A 217 19.26 -6.16 -38.23
N ALA A 218 18.22 -5.31 -38.16
CA ALA A 218 16.83 -5.76 -38.18
C ALA A 218 16.42 -6.40 -39.52
N ALA A 219 16.86 -5.82 -40.63
CA ALA A 219 16.53 -6.28 -41.98
C ALA A 219 17.28 -7.56 -42.38
N LEU A 220 18.59 -7.61 -42.14
CA LEU A 220 19.48 -8.68 -42.60
C LEU A 220 19.69 -9.79 -41.55
N GLY A 221 19.32 -9.52 -40.29
CA GLY A 221 19.67 -10.36 -39.16
C GLY A 221 21.07 -10.06 -38.65
N ASP A 222 21.32 -10.40 -37.39
CA ASP A 222 22.56 -10.07 -36.68
C ASP A 222 22.75 -11.00 -35.48
N GLU A 223 23.92 -10.98 -34.86
CA GLU A 223 24.17 -11.55 -33.54
C GLU A 223 24.74 -10.44 -32.64
N ILE A 224 23.98 -10.06 -31.62
CA ILE A 224 24.33 -8.96 -30.73
C ILE A 224 24.56 -9.46 -29.30
N ASP A 225 25.47 -8.82 -28.57
CA ASP A 225 25.63 -9.05 -27.14
C ASP A 225 24.56 -8.26 -26.38
N VAL A 226 23.77 -8.96 -25.58
CA VAL A 226 22.70 -8.39 -24.76
C VAL A 226 23.10 -8.48 -23.30
N LYS A 227 23.00 -7.35 -22.60
CA LYS A 227 23.22 -7.28 -21.16
C LYS A 227 22.12 -8.04 -20.43
N THR A 228 22.50 -8.90 -19.49
CA THR A 228 21.58 -9.50 -18.52
C THR A 228 22.08 -9.23 -17.11
N VAL A 229 21.22 -9.39 -16.10
CA VAL A 229 21.67 -9.31 -14.71
C VAL A 229 22.73 -10.38 -14.38
N HIS A 230 22.75 -11.50 -15.11
CA HIS A 230 23.68 -12.61 -14.91
C HIS A 230 24.93 -12.53 -15.82
N GLY A 231 25.20 -11.37 -16.43
CA GLY A 231 26.26 -11.16 -17.41
C GLY A 231 25.78 -11.21 -18.86
N ASP A 232 26.65 -10.87 -19.79
CA ASP A 232 26.26 -10.69 -21.19
C ASP A 232 25.98 -12.03 -21.88
N VAL A 233 24.98 -12.03 -22.77
CA VAL A 233 24.56 -13.20 -23.54
C VAL A 233 24.38 -12.81 -25.00
N LYS A 234 24.87 -13.66 -25.90
CA LYS A 234 24.63 -13.50 -27.34
C LYS A 234 23.17 -13.77 -27.70
N LEU A 235 22.54 -12.80 -28.36
CA LEU A 235 21.20 -12.92 -28.91
C LEU A 235 21.26 -12.88 -30.45
N LYS A 236 20.76 -13.95 -31.08
CA LYS A 236 20.56 -13.99 -32.52
C LYS A 236 19.30 -13.23 -32.90
N ILE A 237 19.45 -12.20 -33.73
CA ILE A 237 18.37 -11.42 -34.32
C ILE A 237 18.08 -11.99 -35.72
N PRO A 238 16.89 -12.57 -35.96
CA PRO A 238 16.50 -13.02 -37.29
C PRO A 238 16.33 -11.85 -38.26
N ALA A 239 16.59 -12.11 -39.55
CA ALA A 239 16.27 -11.18 -40.62
C ALA A 239 14.76 -10.85 -40.63
N GLY A 240 14.42 -9.59 -40.95
CA GLY A 240 13.05 -9.10 -40.95
C GLY A 240 12.46 -8.85 -39.55
N THR A 241 13.29 -8.75 -38.51
CA THR A 241 12.84 -8.42 -37.15
C THR A 241 12.16 -7.05 -37.12
N GLN A 242 10.95 -7.00 -36.58
CA GLN A 242 10.15 -5.78 -36.49
C GLN A 242 10.41 -5.02 -35.19
N ASN A 243 10.14 -3.71 -35.21
CA ASN A 243 10.17 -2.87 -34.02
C ASN A 243 9.20 -3.38 -32.95
N GLY A 244 9.61 -3.33 -31.68
CA GLY A 244 8.83 -3.82 -30.54
C GLY A 244 8.79 -5.35 -30.41
N ARG A 245 9.43 -6.11 -31.31
CA ARG A 245 9.53 -7.57 -31.18
C ARG A 245 10.24 -7.92 -29.87
N ARG A 246 9.70 -8.88 -29.13
CA ARG A 246 10.27 -9.37 -27.87
C ARG A 246 10.99 -10.69 -28.09
N PHE A 247 12.24 -10.76 -27.63
CA PHE A 247 13.01 -12.00 -27.54
C PHE A 247 13.10 -12.43 -26.09
N ARG A 248 12.77 -13.69 -25.82
CA ARG A 248 12.80 -14.27 -24.48
C ARG A 248 14.15 -14.97 -24.25
N LEU A 249 14.84 -14.58 -23.18
CA LEU A 249 16.01 -15.25 -22.65
C LEU A 249 15.59 -16.01 -21.39
N GLY A 250 15.39 -17.32 -21.55
CA GLY A 250 14.88 -18.19 -20.49
C GLY A 250 15.80 -18.24 -19.27
N GLY A 251 15.25 -18.07 -18.08
CA GLY A 251 15.98 -18.14 -16.80
C GLY A 251 16.96 -17.00 -16.56
N LYS A 252 16.91 -15.93 -17.37
CA LYS A 252 17.77 -14.74 -17.23
C LYS A 252 17.12 -13.59 -16.45
N GLY A 253 15.95 -13.83 -15.85
CA GLY A 253 15.27 -12.87 -14.98
C GLY A 253 15.76 -12.90 -13.53
N ALA A 254 15.00 -12.23 -12.68
CA ALA A 254 15.22 -12.16 -11.24
C ALA A 254 14.86 -13.50 -10.56
N PRO A 255 15.50 -13.86 -9.43
CA PRO A 255 15.07 -14.99 -8.62
C PRO A 255 13.71 -14.74 -7.99
N ARG A 256 12.94 -15.81 -7.78
CA ARG A 256 11.64 -15.74 -7.11
C ARG A 256 11.83 -15.73 -5.60
N LEU A 257 11.36 -14.68 -4.92
CA LEU A 257 11.49 -14.55 -3.45
C LEU A 257 10.87 -15.72 -2.67
N HIS A 258 9.69 -16.19 -3.09
CA HIS A 258 8.93 -17.26 -2.44
C HIS A 258 8.86 -18.55 -3.26
N GLY A 259 9.91 -18.89 -4.00
CA GLY A 259 9.92 -20.08 -4.82
C GLY A 259 11.31 -20.49 -5.28
N SER A 260 11.36 -21.55 -6.08
CA SER A 260 12.59 -21.97 -6.75
C SER A 260 12.66 -21.38 -8.16
N GLY A 261 13.89 -21.13 -8.62
CA GLY A 261 14.18 -20.70 -9.98
C GLY A 261 14.10 -19.19 -10.21
N HIS A 262 14.30 -18.83 -11.47
CA HIS A 262 14.35 -17.47 -11.97
C HIS A 262 13.17 -17.20 -12.91
N GLY A 263 12.80 -15.93 -13.06
CA GLY A 263 12.00 -15.49 -14.20
C GLY A 263 12.84 -15.40 -15.47
N ASP A 264 12.29 -14.77 -16.49
CA ASP A 264 12.92 -14.62 -17.79
C ASP A 264 13.31 -13.17 -18.05
N GLN A 265 14.24 -12.97 -18.99
CA GLN A 265 14.48 -11.64 -19.53
C GLN A 265 13.84 -11.49 -20.91
N PHE A 266 13.15 -10.38 -21.13
CA PHE A 266 12.55 -9.99 -22.39
C PHE A 266 13.30 -8.81 -22.98
N VAL A 267 13.92 -9.06 -24.13
CA VAL A 267 14.62 -8.03 -24.91
C VAL A 267 13.61 -7.45 -25.89
N VAL A 268 13.22 -6.20 -25.68
CA VAL A 268 12.29 -5.47 -26.55
C VAL A 268 13.11 -4.70 -27.58
N VAL A 269 12.99 -5.08 -28.85
CA VAL A 269 13.73 -4.43 -29.92
C VAL A 269 13.21 -3.02 -30.17
N ASN A 270 14.13 -2.06 -30.25
CA ASN A 270 13.87 -0.73 -30.75
C ASN A 270 14.74 -0.47 -32.00
N VAL A 271 14.12 -0.35 -33.17
CA VAL A 271 14.85 -0.11 -34.42
C VAL A 271 15.14 1.37 -34.56
N VAL A 272 16.42 1.74 -34.44
CA VAL A 272 16.86 3.13 -34.49
C VAL A 272 17.12 3.56 -35.93
N VAL A 273 16.52 4.69 -36.31
CA VAL A 273 16.75 5.35 -37.60
C VAL A 273 17.83 6.42 -37.41
N PRO A 274 18.92 6.41 -38.19
CA PRO A 274 19.98 7.42 -38.07
C PRO A 274 19.46 8.83 -38.40
N THR A 275 19.83 9.81 -37.59
CA THR A 275 19.38 11.21 -37.74
C THR A 275 20.17 11.99 -38.80
N ARG A 276 21.36 11.54 -39.16
CA ARG A 276 22.23 12.15 -40.17
C ARG A 276 22.80 11.06 -41.07
N LEU A 277 22.88 11.35 -42.36
CA LEU A 277 23.38 10.44 -43.39
C LEU A 277 24.47 11.14 -44.20
N ASN A 278 25.54 10.42 -44.49
CA ASN A 278 26.54 10.86 -45.46
C ASN A 278 26.05 10.59 -46.90
N LYS A 279 26.83 11.04 -47.90
CA LYS A 279 26.46 10.90 -49.32
C LYS A 279 26.25 9.43 -49.72
N ASP A 280 27.16 8.55 -49.31
CA ASP A 280 27.12 7.14 -49.70
C ASP A 280 25.94 6.40 -49.06
N GLN A 281 25.67 6.66 -47.77
CA GLN A 281 24.50 6.12 -47.05
C GLN A 281 23.19 6.60 -47.68
N LYS A 282 23.11 7.87 -48.09
CA LYS A 282 21.94 8.40 -48.77
C LYS A 282 21.72 7.72 -50.12
N ASN A 283 22.78 7.58 -50.91
CA ASN A 283 22.72 6.89 -52.20
C ASN A 283 22.26 5.43 -52.03
N ALA A 284 22.82 4.70 -51.07
CA ALA A 284 22.43 3.31 -50.78
C ALA A 284 20.94 3.18 -50.39
N LEU A 285 20.40 4.14 -49.62
CA LEU A 285 18.98 4.16 -49.28
C LEU A 285 18.07 4.53 -50.47
N GLU A 286 18.55 5.37 -51.38
CA GLU A 286 17.84 5.69 -52.64
C GLU A 286 17.79 4.48 -53.58
N GLU A 287 18.89 3.73 -53.68
CA GLU A 287 18.94 2.46 -54.41
C GLU A 287 18.01 1.41 -53.79
N PHE A 288 18.05 1.25 -52.46
CA PHE A 288 17.15 0.35 -51.74
C PHE A 288 15.67 0.71 -51.97
N ALA A 289 15.33 2.00 -51.90
CA ALA A 289 13.97 2.46 -52.15
C ALA A 289 13.52 2.18 -53.59
N SER A 290 14.41 2.37 -54.57
CA SER A 290 14.15 2.09 -55.98
C SER A 290 13.92 0.60 -56.22
N ALA A 291 14.79 -0.25 -55.68
CA ALA A 291 14.66 -1.72 -55.76
C ALA A 291 13.37 -2.22 -55.08
N SER A 292 12.93 -1.54 -54.02
CA SER A 292 11.73 -1.87 -53.26
C SER A 292 10.44 -1.24 -53.82
N ASN A 293 10.50 -0.56 -54.97
CA ASN A 293 9.38 0.21 -55.55
C ASN A 293 8.73 1.21 -54.56
N MET A 294 9.51 1.75 -53.62
CA MET A 294 9.05 2.71 -52.63
C MET A 294 9.03 4.14 -53.19
N LYS A 295 7.85 4.77 -53.21
CA LYS A 295 7.70 6.16 -53.64
C LYS A 295 7.95 7.11 -52.45
N ARG A 296 8.98 7.95 -52.54
CA ARG A 296 9.13 9.10 -51.63
C ARG A 296 8.28 10.27 -52.11
N SER A 297 7.51 10.87 -51.20
CA SER A 297 6.93 12.20 -51.42
C SER A 297 8.08 13.20 -51.64
N LYS A 298 8.14 13.82 -52.82
CA LYS A 298 9.08 14.91 -53.06
C LYS A 298 8.61 16.10 -52.23
N LYS A 299 9.44 16.56 -51.29
CA LYS A 299 9.28 17.91 -50.73
C LYS A 299 9.37 18.89 -51.89
N LYS A 300 8.29 19.64 -52.17
CA LYS A 300 8.38 20.81 -53.04
C LYS A 300 9.42 21.75 -52.44
N SER A 301 10.35 22.22 -53.26
CA SER A 301 11.28 23.26 -52.84
C SER A 301 10.47 24.52 -52.53
N ILE A 302 10.85 25.28 -51.50
CA ILE A 302 10.31 26.65 -51.30
C ILE A 302 10.64 27.55 -52.50
N PHE A 303 11.63 27.16 -53.31
CA PHE A 303 11.98 27.82 -54.56
C PHE A 303 11.16 27.34 -55.78
N ASP A 304 10.23 26.38 -55.60
CA ASP A 304 9.30 25.91 -56.63
C ASP A 304 7.88 26.52 -56.46
N LEU A 305 7.73 27.58 -55.65
CA LEU A 305 6.51 28.39 -55.43
C LEU A 305 6.76 29.84 -55.87
#